data_AF-A0A831X2Z8-F1
#
_entry.id   AF-A0A831X2Z8-F1
#
_cell.length_a   1.000
_cell.length_b   1.000
_cell.length_c   1.000
_cell.angle_alpha   90.00
_cell.angle_beta   90.00
_cell.angle_gamma   90.00
#
_symmetry.space_group_name_H-M   'P 1'
#
loop_
_entity.id
_entity.type
_entity.pdbx_description
1 polymer ?
#
loop_
_entity_poly.entity_id
_entity_poly.type
_entity_poly.pdbx_seq_one_letter_code
_entity_poly.pdbx_strand_id
1 'polypeptide(L)'
;MSEKNIKNEKIEAIEEPNGYLFSIEVLVQGRTNGHALEVLTHLLNVDQVTDYRIIKGINLGHIIAANLEKPKEKINQPKSGAITDQKNQVTIAKKEYKTVTETKTAKTPQQPIMEQIEKFKENKSLVRLTINKEKGKKLNIPCRILNFDWETGNITAYHVDEKKVYSIDLNEIDDLTSG
;
A
#
# COMPACT_ATOMS: atom_id res chain seq x y z
N MET A 1 25.48 19.57 -73.14
CA MET A 1 26.54 19.15 -72.20
C MET A 1 26.76 20.29 -71.24
N SER A 2 26.68 20.17 -69.92
CA SER A 2 26.46 19.06 -68.99
C SER A 2 26.10 19.76 -67.67
N GLU A 3 24.93 19.50 -67.12
CA GLU A 3 24.69 18.57 -66.00
C GLU A 3 24.50 19.30 -64.67
N LYS A 4 23.30 19.07 -64.14
CA LYS A 4 22.83 19.41 -62.81
C LYS A 4 23.80 18.85 -61.76
N ASN A 5 23.97 19.57 -60.65
CA ASN A 5 24.15 18.88 -59.37
C ASN A 5 23.48 19.69 -58.25
N ILE A 6 22.19 19.39 -58.10
CA ILE A 6 21.40 19.69 -56.92
C ILE A 6 21.94 18.77 -55.83
N LYS A 7 22.73 19.30 -54.89
CA LYS A 7 23.10 18.55 -53.69
C LYS A 7 21.87 18.50 -52.78
N ASN A 8 21.12 17.40 -52.90
CA ASN A 8 20.14 16.98 -51.91
C ASN A 8 20.89 16.63 -50.62
N GLU A 9 20.83 17.53 -49.65
CA GLU A 9 21.20 17.23 -48.28
C GLU A 9 20.05 16.44 -47.65
N LYS A 10 20.24 15.12 -47.59
CA LYS A 10 19.35 14.18 -46.94
C LYS A 10 19.37 14.50 -45.44
N ILE A 11 18.33 15.15 -44.95
CA ILE A 11 18.07 15.31 -43.52
C ILE A 11 17.70 13.92 -43.01
N GLU A 12 18.68 13.20 -42.46
CA GLU A 12 18.41 12.00 -41.67
C GLU A 12 17.76 12.46 -40.37
N ALA A 13 16.46 12.18 -40.24
CA ALA A 13 15.76 12.34 -38.98
C ALA A 13 16.45 11.45 -37.93
N ILE A 14 17.14 12.08 -37.00
CA ILE A 14 17.67 11.44 -35.80
C ILE A 14 16.44 11.04 -34.98
N GLU A 15 15.99 9.80 -35.09
CA GLU A 15 14.97 9.27 -34.19
C GLU A 15 15.60 9.26 -32.78
N GLU A 16 15.19 10.20 -31.93
CA GLU A 16 15.59 10.20 -30.54
C GLU A 16 15.13 8.88 -29.89
N PRO A 17 16.00 8.18 -29.14
CA PRO A 17 15.62 6.93 -28.51
C PRO A 17 14.49 7.18 -27.52
N ASN A 18 13.32 6.61 -27.81
CA ASN A 18 12.17 6.69 -26.91
C ASN A 18 12.48 5.95 -25.61
N GLY A 19 12.37 6.64 -24.48
CA GLY A 19 12.42 6.04 -23.15
C GLY A 19 11.08 5.41 -22.78
N TYR A 20 11.12 4.24 -22.14
CA TYR A 20 9.94 3.56 -21.64
C TYR A 20 10.08 3.31 -20.14
N LEU A 21 9.02 3.60 -19.37
CA LEU A 21 8.99 3.41 -17.92
C LEU A 21 8.20 2.15 -17.57
N PHE A 22 8.79 1.29 -16.76
CA PHE A 22 8.15 0.07 -16.26
C PHE A 22 8.16 0.04 -14.74
N SER A 23 7.07 -0.47 -14.15
CA SER A 23 7.00 -0.85 -12.75
C SER A 23 7.02 -2.37 -12.67
N ILE A 24 8.03 -2.93 -12.03
CA ILE A 24 8.21 -4.38 -11.92
C ILE A 24 8.28 -4.80 -10.45
N GLU A 25 7.74 -5.98 -10.17
CA GLU A 25 7.97 -6.71 -8.92
C GLU A 25 8.84 -7.92 -9.27
N VAL A 26 9.97 -8.06 -8.58
CA VAL A 26 10.97 -9.10 -8.86
C VAL A 26 11.37 -9.79 -7.56
N LEU A 27 11.35 -11.12 -7.58
CA LEU A 27 11.81 -11.94 -6.47
C LEU A 27 13.20 -12.49 -6.79
N VAL A 28 14.19 -12.13 -5.97
CA VAL A 28 15.56 -12.60 -6.11
C VAL A 28 15.95 -13.44 -4.89
N GLN A 29 16.48 -14.63 -5.14
CA GLN A 29 16.94 -15.52 -4.07
C GLN A 29 18.39 -15.20 -3.70
N GLY A 30 18.71 -15.28 -2.42
CA GLY A 30 20.07 -15.11 -1.93
C GLY A 30 20.22 -15.60 -0.50
N ARG A 31 21.47 -15.85 -0.08
CA ARG A 31 21.77 -16.29 1.30
C ARG A 31 21.48 -15.22 2.35
N THR A 32 21.59 -13.95 1.95
CA THR A 32 21.30 -12.76 2.76
C THR A 32 20.63 -11.71 1.86
N ASN A 33 19.96 -10.72 2.46
CA ASN A 33 19.37 -9.59 1.72
C ASN A 33 20.41 -8.86 0.85
N GLY A 34 21.63 -8.67 1.37
CA GLY A 34 22.73 -8.04 0.64
C GLY A 34 23.17 -8.84 -0.59
N HIS A 35 23.24 -10.17 -0.48
CA HIS A 35 23.57 -11.03 -1.60
C HIS A 35 22.48 -11.02 -2.68
N ALA A 36 21.21 -11.03 -2.29
CA ALA A 36 20.09 -10.90 -3.25
C ALA A 36 20.11 -9.54 -3.97
N LEU A 37 20.45 -8.46 -3.26
CA LEU A 37 20.58 -7.11 -3.84
C LEU A 37 21.74 -7.01 -4.83
N GLU A 38 22.88 -7.63 -4.51
CA GLU A 38 24.03 -7.71 -5.41
C GLU A 38 23.66 -8.43 -6.71
N VAL A 39 22.97 -9.58 -6.60
CA VAL A 39 22.49 -10.34 -7.75
C VAL A 39 21.52 -9.50 -8.59
N LEU A 40 20.55 -8.84 -7.95
CA LEU A 40 19.60 -7.96 -8.64
C LEU A 40 20.32 -6.83 -9.39
N THR A 41 21.29 -6.19 -8.74
CA THR A 41 22.07 -5.09 -9.31
C THR A 41 22.85 -5.55 -10.55
N HIS A 42 23.48 -6.72 -10.48
CA HIS A 42 24.18 -7.30 -11.63
C HIS A 42 23.22 -7.63 -12.79
N LEU A 43 22.02 -8.14 -12.49
CA LEU A 43 21.02 -8.46 -13.52
C LEU A 43 20.47 -7.21 -14.22
N LEU A 44 20.35 -6.09 -13.51
CA LEU A 44 19.85 -4.82 -14.06
C LEU A 44 20.93 -4.02 -14.80
N ASN A 45 22.20 -4.30 -14.55
CA ASN A 45 23.32 -3.60 -15.18
C ASN A 45 23.58 -4.11 -16.62
N VAL A 46 22.62 -3.88 -17.50
CA VAL A 46 22.67 -4.19 -18.94
C VAL A 46 22.53 -2.92 -19.75
N ASP A 47 23.11 -2.88 -20.96
CA ASP A 47 23.18 -1.65 -21.78
C ASP A 47 21.80 -1.06 -22.13
N GLN A 48 20.72 -1.85 -22.08
CA GLN A 48 19.36 -1.40 -22.37
C GLN A 48 18.66 -0.73 -21.18
N VAL A 49 19.20 -0.88 -19.96
CA VAL A 49 18.64 -0.28 -18.75
C VAL A 49 19.43 0.98 -18.44
N THR A 50 18.84 2.14 -18.70
CA THR A 50 19.49 3.44 -18.48
C THR A 50 19.53 3.84 -17.00
N ASP A 51 18.48 3.53 -16.24
CA ASP A 51 18.37 3.85 -14.82
C ASP A 51 17.38 2.89 -14.14
N TYR A 52 17.54 2.69 -12.83
CA TYR A 52 16.61 1.93 -12.02
C TYR A 52 16.57 2.46 -10.57
N ARG A 53 15.40 2.35 -9.94
CA ARG A 53 15.21 2.70 -8.53
C ARG A 53 14.69 1.50 -7.76
N ILE A 54 15.39 1.15 -6.69
CA ILE A 54 14.97 0.09 -5.77
C ILE A 54 14.06 0.70 -4.71
N ILE A 55 12.77 0.40 -4.78
CA ILE A 55 11.73 0.98 -3.90
C ILE A 55 11.60 0.18 -2.59
N LYS A 56 11.79 -1.14 -2.66
CA LYS A 56 11.60 -2.08 -1.55
C LYS A 56 12.76 -3.10 -1.50
N GLY A 57 13.01 -3.71 -0.34
CA GLY A 57 13.95 -4.83 -0.18
C GLY A 57 15.27 -4.52 0.52
N ILE A 58 15.59 -3.25 0.81
CA ILE A 58 16.77 -2.86 1.60
C ILE A 58 16.53 -3.01 3.11
N ASN A 59 16.21 -4.23 3.56
CA ASN A 59 15.96 -4.52 4.98
C ASN A 59 17.25 -4.71 5.78
N LEU A 60 18.10 -3.67 5.83
CA LEU A 60 19.30 -3.63 6.68
C LEU A 60 18.94 -3.03 8.06
N GLY A 61 19.47 -3.60 9.14
CA GLY A 61 19.31 -3.04 10.51
C GLY A 61 18.19 -3.65 11.37
N HIS A 62 17.25 -4.42 10.81
CA HIS A 62 16.19 -5.08 11.59
C HIS A 62 16.73 -6.12 12.60
N ILE A 63 17.87 -6.75 12.31
CA ILE A 63 18.54 -7.68 13.24
C ILE A 63 19.04 -6.94 14.48
N ILE A 64 19.49 -5.70 14.34
CA ILE A 64 19.96 -4.88 15.46
C ILE A 64 18.75 -4.46 16.31
N ALA A 65 17.68 -3.97 15.68
CA ALA A 65 16.43 -3.63 16.37
C ALA A 65 15.84 -4.82 17.14
N ALA A 66 15.72 -5.99 16.50
CA ALA A 66 15.16 -7.20 17.12
C ALA A 66 16.01 -7.80 18.26
N ASN A 67 17.31 -7.48 18.33
CA ASN A 67 18.18 -7.92 19.43
C ASN A 67 18.34 -6.85 20.52
N LEU A 68 18.07 -5.58 20.25
CA LEU A 68 17.95 -4.52 21.26
C LEU A 68 16.61 -4.61 22.02
N GLU A 69 15.54 -5.09 21.38
CA GLU A 69 14.19 -5.23 21.94
C GLU A 69 13.93 -6.54 22.70
N LYS A 70 14.97 -7.23 23.21
CA LYS A 70 14.78 -8.35 24.13
C LYS A 70 15.00 -7.93 25.60
N PRO A 71 13.99 -7.41 26.31
CA PRO A 71 13.99 -7.36 27.76
C PRO A 71 14.01 -8.78 28.35
N LYS A 72 15.02 -9.00 29.18
CA LYS A 72 15.24 -10.09 30.14
C LYS A 72 13.95 -10.83 30.53
N GLU A 73 13.89 -12.12 30.18
CA GLU A 73 12.87 -13.08 30.63
C GLU A 73 12.69 -13.02 32.15
N LYS A 74 11.47 -12.75 32.60
CA LYS A 74 11.08 -12.90 34.01
C LYS A 74 10.76 -14.36 34.27
N ILE A 75 11.52 -14.92 35.19
CA ILE A 75 11.43 -16.28 35.73
C ILE A 75 10.16 -16.33 36.61
N ASN A 76 9.12 -17.04 36.18
CA ASN A 76 7.92 -17.29 37.00
C ASN A 76 8.04 -18.63 37.73
N GLN A 77 8.01 -18.60 39.07
CA GLN A 77 7.71 -19.75 39.91
C GLN A 77 6.28 -19.67 40.47
N PRO A 78 5.57 -20.81 40.65
CA PRO A 78 4.13 -20.87 40.88
C PRO A 78 3.76 -20.89 42.36
N LYS A 79 2.58 -20.34 42.72
CA LYS A 79 1.90 -20.60 43.99
C LYS A 79 0.37 -20.76 43.82
N SER A 80 -0.05 -22.02 44.00
CA SER A 80 -1.23 -22.56 44.72
C SER A 80 -2.53 -21.73 44.87
N GLY A 81 -3.67 -22.38 44.55
CA GLY A 81 -4.78 -22.49 45.52
C GLY A 81 -6.19 -22.03 45.12
N ALA A 82 -7.05 -23.02 44.83
CA ALA A 82 -8.45 -23.19 45.29
C ALA A 82 -9.68 -22.47 44.64
N ILE A 83 -10.47 -23.26 43.88
CA ILE A 83 -11.95 -23.51 43.88
C ILE A 83 -12.96 -22.45 44.38
N THR A 84 -14.02 -22.16 43.59
CA THR A 84 -15.41 -22.74 43.70
C THR A 84 -16.47 -21.93 42.93
N ASP A 85 -17.40 -22.68 42.36
CA ASP A 85 -18.65 -22.43 41.62
C ASP A 85 -19.76 -21.52 42.20
N GLN A 86 -20.44 -20.84 41.25
CA GLN A 86 -21.89 -20.74 40.98
C GLN A 86 -22.91 -20.06 41.92
N LYS A 87 -23.98 -19.55 41.25
CA LYS A 87 -25.39 -19.22 41.65
C LYS A 87 -25.71 -17.72 41.36
N ASN A 88 -26.79 -17.28 40.67
CA ASN A 88 -28.17 -17.78 40.56
C ASN A 88 -29.02 -16.97 39.51
N GLN A 89 -29.98 -17.67 38.85
CA GLN A 89 -31.40 -17.31 38.48
C GLN A 89 -31.72 -16.10 37.53
N VAL A 90 -32.26 -16.26 36.29
CA VAL A 90 -33.62 -16.67 35.78
C VAL A 90 -34.71 -15.59 36.07
N THR A 91 -35.47 -14.95 35.14
CA THR A 91 -36.57 -15.49 34.28
C THR A 91 -37.21 -14.41 33.33
N ILE A 92 -37.35 -14.73 32.03
CA ILE A 92 -38.49 -14.62 31.04
C ILE A 92 -39.60 -13.53 31.24
N ALA A 93 -40.03 -12.68 30.28
CA ALA A 93 -40.82 -13.02 29.07
C ALA A 93 -41.04 -11.87 28.03
N LYS A 94 -40.74 -12.21 26.76
CA LYS A 94 -41.55 -12.10 25.52
C LYS A 94 -42.23 -10.77 25.09
N LYS A 95 -41.76 -10.22 23.96
CA LYS A 95 -42.64 -9.87 22.81
C LYS A 95 -41.88 -9.99 21.49
N GLU A 96 -42.31 -10.95 20.68
CA GLU A 96 -41.93 -11.13 19.27
C GLU A 96 -42.67 -10.10 18.41
N TYR A 97 -41.97 -9.42 17.49
CA TYR A 97 -42.35 -9.27 16.08
C TYR A 97 -41.07 -9.12 15.24
N LYS A 98 -41.03 -9.87 14.13
CA LYS A 98 -39.91 -10.06 13.19
C LYS A 98 -39.69 -8.86 12.25
N THR A 99 -38.40 -8.57 12.06
CA THR A 99 -37.68 -8.39 10.78
C THR A 99 -38.19 -7.39 9.74
N VAL A 100 -37.47 -6.26 9.64
CA VAL A 100 -36.62 -5.90 8.48
C VAL A 100 -35.53 -4.95 8.98
N THR A 101 -34.29 -5.43 9.12
CA THR A 101 -33.14 -5.13 8.22
C THR A 101 -32.93 -3.61 8.15
N GLU A 102 -31.99 -3.01 8.87
CA GLU A 102 -30.55 -3.20 8.70
C GLU A 102 -29.83 -3.36 10.04
N THR A 103 -29.20 -4.52 10.17
CA THR A 103 -28.31 -4.89 11.24
C THR A 103 -27.12 -3.93 11.23
N LYS A 104 -27.10 -3.02 12.20
CA LYS A 104 -25.89 -2.43 12.76
C LYS A 104 -25.00 -3.57 13.28
N THR A 105 -24.32 -4.24 12.35
CA THR A 105 -23.22 -5.12 12.67
C THR A 105 -22.03 -4.21 12.90
N ALA A 106 -21.67 -4.05 14.17
CA ALA A 106 -20.36 -3.58 14.60
C ALA A 106 -19.30 -4.55 14.07
N LYS A 107 -18.93 -4.38 12.79
CA LYS A 107 -17.66 -4.78 12.24
C LYS A 107 -16.82 -3.53 12.22
N THR A 108 -15.58 -3.63 12.69
CA THR A 108 -14.55 -2.62 12.53
C THR A 108 -14.67 -1.99 11.12
N PRO A 109 -14.92 -0.66 10.99
CA PRO A 109 -15.27 -0.01 9.71
C PRO A 109 -14.21 -0.14 8.60
N GLN A 110 -13.05 -0.68 8.93
CA GLN A 110 -11.86 -0.68 8.09
C GLN A 110 -11.85 -1.80 7.03
N GLN A 111 -12.50 -2.94 7.31
CA GLN A 111 -12.51 -4.09 6.39
C GLN A 111 -13.16 -3.81 5.02
N PRO A 112 -14.34 -3.17 4.92
CA PRO A 112 -14.98 -2.93 3.60
C PRO A 112 -14.25 -1.86 2.77
N ILE A 113 -13.57 -0.92 3.41
CA ILE A 113 -12.80 0.14 2.74
C ILE A 113 -11.51 -0.43 2.15
N MET A 114 -10.87 -1.37 2.85
CA MET A 114 -9.63 -2.01 2.41
C MET A 114 -9.81 -2.78 1.09
N GLU A 115 -10.86 -3.59 0.99
CA GLU A 115 -11.17 -4.34 -0.24
C GLU A 115 -11.56 -3.40 -1.40
N GLN A 116 -12.19 -2.26 -1.09
CA GLN A 116 -12.50 -1.23 -2.07
C GLN A 116 -11.23 -0.55 -2.59
N ILE A 117 -10.29 -0.19 -1.71
CA ILE A 117 -9.00 0.41 -2.06
C ILE A 117 -8.24 -0.50 -3.04
N GLU A 118 -8.21 -1.81 -2.79
CA GLU A 118 -7.56 -2.77 -3.69
C GLU A 118 -8.23 -2.80 -5.06
N LYS A 119 -9.56 -2.87 -5.11
CA LYS A 119 -10.32 -2.83 -6.38
C LYS A 119 -10.07 -1.53 -7.16
N PHE A 120 -10.00 -0.40 -6.48
CA PHE A 120 -9.75 0.88 -7.12
C PHE A 120 -8.30 1.05 -7.59
N LYS A 121 -7.34 0.47 -6.86
CA LYS A 121 -5.94 0.37 -7.30
C LYS A 121 -5.81 -0.47 -8.57
N GLU A 122 -6.46 -1.64 -8.61
CA GLU A 122 -6.42 -2.56 -9.76
C GLU A 122 -7.09 -1.96 -11.00
N ASN A 123 -8.27 -1.37 -10.82
CA ASN A 123 -9.03 -0.74 -11.92
C ASN A 123 -8.47 0.61 -12.37
N LYS A 124 -7.48 1.18 -11.65
CA LYS A 124 -6.94 2.54 -11.87
C LYS A 124 -8.04 3.61 -11.97
N SER A 125 -9.15 3.39 -11.28
CA SER A 125 -10.34 4.24 -11.35
C SER A 125 -10.13 5.56 -10.63
N LEU A 126 -10.79 6.61 -11.13
CA LEU A 126 -10.88 7.88 -10.41
C LEU A 126 -11.83 7.71 -9.23
N VAL A 127 -11.34 7.96 -8.03
CA VAL A 127 -12.11 7.82 -6.80
C VAL A 127 -12.16 9.14 -6.05
N ARG A 128 -13.29 9.40 -5.43
CA ARG A 128 -13.50 10.53 -4.54
C ARG A 128 -13.22 10.08 -3.12
N LEU A 129 -12.11 10.57 -2.58
CA LEU A 129 -11.62 10.21 -1.25
C LEU A 129 -12.07 11.28 -0.25
N THR A 130 -12.76 10.85 0.81
CA THR A 130 -13.14 11.68 1.94
C THR A 130 -12.21 11.38 3.11
N ILE A 131 -11.33 12.32 3.45
CA ILE A 131 -10.40 12.22 4.58
C ILE A 131 -10.79 13.18 5.70
N ASN A 132 -10.63 12.75 6.94
CA ASN A 132 -10.76 13.57 8.12
C ASN A 132 -9.35 13.91 8.64
N LYS A 133 -8.87 15.12 8.32
CA LYS A 133 -7.57 15.58 8.82
C LYS A 133 -7.63 15.89 10.31
N GLU A 134 -6.49 15.74 10.98
CA GLU A 134 -6.28 16.22 12.34
C GLU A 134 -6.80 17.66 12.47
N LYS A 135 -7.74 17.88 13.42
CA LYS A 135 -8.61 19.08 13.61
C LYS A 135 -10.01 19.01 12.98
N GLY A 136 -10.50 17.83 12.55
CA GLY A 136 -11.90 17.63 12.18
C GLY A 136 -12.29 18.24 10.83
N LYS A 137 -11.30 18.60 10.01
CA LYS A 137 -11.56 19.15 8.67
C LYS A 137 -11.70 17.99 7.69
N LYS A 138 -12.94 17.71 7.31
CA LYS A 138 -13.25 16.78 6.21
C LYS A 138 -12.78 17.38 4.89
N LEU A 139 -11.84 16.72 4.23
CA LEU A 139 -11.35 17.06 2.91
C LEU A 139 -11.86 15.99 1.93
N ASN A 140 -12.50 16.43 0.85
CA ASN A 140 -13.06 15.55 -0.17
C ASN A 140 -12.36 15.85 -1.50
N ILE A 141 -11.54 14.92 -1.98
CA ILE A 141 -10.64 15.13 -3.11
C ILE A 141 -10.76 14.03 -4.17
N PRO A 142 -10.80 14.37 -5.47
CA PRO A 142 -10.69 13.40 -6.54
C PRO A 142 -9.24 12.92 -6.67
N CYS A 143 -9.02 11.63 -6.49
CA CYS A 143 -7.68 11.05 -6.52
C CYS A 143 -7.65 9.70 -7.25
N ARG A 144 -6.46 9.27 -7.63
CA ARG A 144 -6.18 7.92 -8.11
C ARG A 144 -5.29 7.21 -7.10
N ILE A 145 -5.70 6.02 -6.69
CA ILE A 145 -4.90 5.20 -5.77
C ILE A 145 -3.68 4.65 -6.53
N LEU A 146 -2.48 4.93 -6.02
CA LEU A 146 -1.22 4.44 -6.58
C LEU A 146 -0.76 3.19 -5.84
N ASN A 147 -0.77 3.25 -4.51
CA ASN A 147 -0.30 2.17 -3.67
C ASN A 147 -1.10 2.08 -2.38
N PHE A 148 -1.18 0.86 -1.85
CA PHE A 148 -1.74 0.57 -0.54
C PHE A 148 -0.77 -0.34 0.20
N ASP A 149 -0.41 0.05 1.42
CA ASP A 149 0.42 -0.72 2.33
C ASP A 149 -0.46 -1.21 3.50
N TRP A 150 -0.66 -2.52 3.57
CA TRP A 150 -1.53 -3.15 4.57
C TRP A 150 -0.87 -3.27 5.95
N GLU A 151 0.46 -3.29 6.02
CA GLU A 151 1.21 -3.43 7.27
C GLU A 151 1.21 -2.12 8.04
N THR A 152 1.40 -1.01 7.32
CA THR A 152 1.43 0.35 7.89
C THR A 152 0.10 1.08 7.78
N GLY A 153 -0.87 0.53 7.04
CA GLY A 153 -2.15 1.17 6.78
C GLY A 153 -2.00 2.46 5.96
N ASN A 154 -0.93 2.63 5.19
CA ASN A 154 -0.69 3.85 4.42
C ASN A 154 -1.16 3.72 2.97
N ILE A 155 -1.82 4.76 2.48
CA ILE A 155 -2.32 4.84 1.11
C ILE A 155 -1.62 5.98 0.39
N THR A 156 -1.03 5.66 -0.76
CA THR A 156 -0.45 6.66 -1.65
C THR A 156 -1.45 6.95 -2.77
N ALA A 157 -1.92 8.20 -2.84
CA ALA A 157 -2.90 8.63 -3.83
C ALA A 157 -2.40 9.86 -4.61
N TYR A 158 -2.62 9.86 -5.93
CA TYR A 158 -2.36 11.00 -6.80
C TYR A 158 -3.60 11.90 -6.84
N HIS A 159 -3.44 13.15 -6.42
CA HIS A 159 -4.45 14.18 -6.55
C HIS A 159 -4.48 14.73 -7.99
N VAL A 160 -5.64 14.68 -8.63
CA VAL A 160 -5.76 15.07 -10.06
C VAL A 160 -5.63 16.58 -10.25
N ASP A 161 -6.31 17.38 -9.44
CA ASP A 161 -6.29 18.84 -9.59
C ASP A 161 -4.94 19.47 -9.20
N GLU A 162 -4.41 19.11 -8.03
CA GLU A 162 -3.13 19.64 -7.55
C GLU A 162 -1.90 19.03 -8.22
N LYS A 163 -2.07 17.93 -8.96
CA LYS A 163 -0.99 17.14 -9.57
C LYS A 163 0.09 16.74 -8.56
N LYS A 164 -0.32 16.39 -7.34
CA LYS A 164 0.56 15.99 -6.23
C LYS A 164 0.25 14.57 -5.79
N VAL A 165 1.26 13.91 -5.25
CA VAL A 165 1.11 12.63 -4.58
C VAL A 165 0.98 12.86 -3.07
N TYR A 166 -0.05 12.29 -2.48
CA TYR A 166 -0.29 12.31 -1.03
C TYR A 166 -0.08 10.91 -0.45
N SER A 167 0.53 10.85 0.73
CA SER A 167 0.48 9.69 1.61
C SER A 167 -0.53 9.99 2.72
N ILE A 168 -1.49 9.10 2.90
CA ILE A 168 -2.64 9.29 3.80
C ILE A 168 -2.75 8.01 4.62
N ASP A 169 -2.94 8.14 5.93
CA ASP A 169 -3.19 6.99 6.79
C ASP A 169 -4.63 6.48 6.62
N LEU A 170 -4.82 5.16 6.66
CA LEU A 170 -6.14 4.52 6.59
C LEU A 170 -7.09 5.03 7.68
N ASN A 171 -6.55 5.42 8.83
CA ASN A 171 -7.32 5.97 9.94
C ASN A 171 -7.90 7.38 9.64
N GLU A 172 -7.31 8.09 8.68
CA GLU A 172 -7.83 9.39 8.24
C GLU A 172 -8.95 9.25 7.21
N ILE A 173 -9.21 8.04 6.68
CA ILE A 173 -10.22 7.84 5.62
C ILE A 173 -11.58 7.57 6.23
N ASP A 174 -12.54 8.44 5.91
CA ASP A 174 -13.93 8.31 6.33
C ASP A 174 -14.72 7.48 5.29
N ASP A 175 -14.52 7.78 4.00
CA ASP A 175 -15.26 7.15 2.90
C ASP A 175 -14.51 7.24 1.56
N LEU A 176 -14.82 6.28 0.66
CA LEU A 176 -14.24 6.19 -0.67
C LEU A 176 -15.32 5.81 -1.70
N THR A 177 -15.59 6.70 -2.66
CA THR A 177 -16.64 6.47 -3.68
C THR A 177 -16.06 6.51 -5.09
N SER A 178 -16.55 5.65 -5.98
CA SER A 178 -16.24 5.71 -7.42
C SER A 178 -16.90 6.95 -8.03
N GLY A 179 -16.11 7.77 -8.73
CA GLY A 179 -16.60 8.95 -9.44
C GLY A 179 -17.34 8.62 -10.74
#